data_AF-A0A7X8C6U2-F1
#
_entry.id   AF-A0A7X8C6U2-F1
#
_cell.length_a   1.000
_cell.length_b   1.000
_cell.length_c   1.000
_cell.angle_alpha   90.00
_cell.angle_beta   90.00
_cell.angle_gamma   90.00
#
_symmetry.space_group_name_H-M   'P 1'
#
loop_
_entity.id
_entity.type
_entity.pdbx_description
1 polymer ?
#
loop_
_entity_poly.entity_id
_entity_poly.type
_entity_poly.pdbx_seq_one_letter_code
_entity_poly.pdbx_strand_id
1 'polypeptide(L)' 'MTAEDIFNEVIKSPELTDIFNIPQEVLNNLNYNATSEYQVIEVIKTIIRGEENHMDSSAIFRSIQTQIIHLG' A
#
# COMPACT_ATOMS: atom_id res chain seq x y z
N MET A 1 0.10 11.41 -13.31
CA MET A 1 -0.64 10.81 -12.19
C MET A 1 0.27 10.89 -10.99
N THR A 2 -0.26 11.36 -9.86
CA THR A 2 0.44 11.41 -8.57
C THR A 2 0.45 10.03 -7.93
N ALA A 3 1.29 9.80 -6.92
CA ALA A 3 1.21 8.59 -6.11
C ALA A 3 -0.19 8.38 -5.50
N GLU A 4 -0.85 9.47 -5.08
CA GLU A 4 -2.21 9.41 -4.54
C GLU A 4 -3.23 8.99 -5.61
N ASP A 5 -3.10 9.45 -6.86
CA ASP A 5 -3.96 9.00 -7.96
C ASP A 5 -3.81 7.49 -8.20
N ILE A 6 -2.57 6.99 -8.22
CA ILE A 6 -2.29 5.55 -8.40
C ILE A 6 -2.88 4.76 -7.24
N PHE A 7 -2.68 5.23 -6.01
CA PHE A 7 -3.24 4.59 -4.82
C PHE A 7 -4.76 4.50 -4.89
N ASN A 8 -5.43 5.58 -5.28
CA ASN A 8 -6.88 5.65 -5.41
C ASN A 8 -7.43 4.69 -6.49
N GLU A 9 -6.67 4.41 -7.55
CA GLU A 9 -7.05 3.37 -8.52
C GLU A 9 -6.82 1.96 -7.97
N VAL A 10 -5.70 1.72 -7.29
CA VAL A 10 -5.38 0.41 -6.72
C VAL A 10 -6.38 -0.01 -5.64
N ILE A 11 -6.86 0.90 -4.78
CA ILE A 11 -7.81 0.55 -3.72
C ILE A 11 -9.21 0.17 -4.24
N LYS A 12 -9.50 0.38 -5.53
CA LYS A 12 -10.74 -0.08 -6.18
C LYS A 12 -10.67 -1.55 -6.61
N SER A 13 -9.51 -2.19 -6.50
CA SER A 13 -9.31 -3.58 -6.92
C SER A 13 -10.15 -4.52 -6.06
N PRO A 14 -11.00 -5.38 -6.66
CA PRO A 14 -11.85 -6.32 -5.91
C PRO A 14 -11.02 -7.29 -5.06
N GLU A 15 -9.79 -7.60 -5.46
CA GLU A 15 -8.86 -8.48 -4.75
C GLU A 15 -8.58 -8.04 -3.31
N LEU A 16 -8.64 -6.73 -3.02
CA LEU A 16 -8.50 -6.23 -1.64
C LEU A 16 -9.66 -6.68 -0.75
N THR A 17 -10.85 -6.84 -1.33
CA THR A 17 -12.00 -7.41 -0.63
C THR A 17 -11.95 -8.93 -0.68
N ASP A 18 -11.77 -9.51 -1.87
CA ASP A 18 -11.96 -10.94 -2.12
C ASP A 18 -10.84 -11.82 -1.52
N ILE A 19 -9.61 -11.32 -1.50
CA ILE A 19 -8.43 -12.07 -1.04
C ILE A 19 -7.99 -11.59 0.34
N PHE A 20 -7.92 -10.27 0.52
CA PHE A 20 -7.42 -9.66 1.76
C PHE A 20 -8.52 -9.38 2.79
N ASN A 21 -9.79 -9.66 2.47
CA ASN A 21 -10.94 -9.49 3.35
C ASN A 21 -11.05 -8.06 3.94
N ILE A 22 -10.62 -7.04 3.19
CA ILE A 22 -10.75 -5.65 3.62
C ILE A 22 -12.17 -5.18 3.29
N PRO A 23 -12.97 -4.74 4.28
CA PRO A 23 -14.31 -4.24 4.02
C PRO A 23 -14.28 -3.04 3.07
N GLN A 24 -15.24 -2.98 2.14
CA GLN A 24 -15.32 -1.87 1.19
C GLN A 24 -15.48 -0.51 1.87
N GLU A 25 -16.17 -0.45 3.00
CA GLU A 25 -16.28 0.76 3.83
C GLU A 25 -14.92 1.24 4.37
N VAL A 26 -14.00 0.32 4.67
CA VAL A 26 -12.63 0.67 5.07
C VAL A 26 -11.87 1.21 3.86
N LEU A 27 -11.93 0.50 2.72
CA LEU A 27 -11.25 0.91 1.48
C LEU A 27 -11.64 2.33 1.06
N ASN A 28 -12.94 2.65 1.12
CA ASN A 28 -13.47 3.98 0.78
C ASN A 28 -12.96 5.12 1.69
N ASN A 29 -12.47 4.79 2.89
CA ASN A 29 -11.97 5.75 3.87
C ASN A 29 -10.44 5.75 3.99
N LEU A 30 -9.73 4.96 3.18
CA LEU A 30 -8.27 4.94 3.19
C LEU A 30 -7.70 6.27 2.68
N ASN A 31 -6.63 6.72 3.33
CA ASN A 31 -5.86 7.90 2.93
C ASN A 31 -4.42 7.46 2.62
N TYR A 32 -3.87 7.95 1.50
CA TYR A 32 -2.51 7.62 1.08
C TYR A 32 -1.44 8.04 2.10
N ASN A 33 -1.64 9.18 2.77
CA ASN A 33 -0.69 9.78 3.70
C ASN A 33 -0.91 9.36 5.17
N ALA A 34 -2.02 8.71 5.51
CA ALA A 34 -2.26 8.18 6.84
C ALA A 34 -1.82 6.71 6.94
N THR A 35 -1.44 6.24 8.12
CA THR A 35 -1.16 4.81 8.35
C THR A 35 -2.44 3.98 8.27
N SER A 36 -2.39 2.84 7.59
CA SER A 36 -3.45 1.84 7.57
C SER A 36 -3.21 0.75 8.61
N GLU A 37 -4.30 0.22 9.16
CA GLU A 37 -4.27 -0.99 9.99
C GLU A 37 -4.02 -2.27 9.16
N TYR A 38 -4.14 -2.18 7.82
CA TYR A 38 -3.98 -3.31 6.92
C TYR A 38 -2.59 -3.30 6.30
N GLN A 39 -1.79 -4.31 6.64
CA GLN A 39 -0.40 -4.42 6.19
C GLN A 39 -0.25 -4.39 4.65
N VAL A 40 -1.17 -5.04 3.92
CA VAL A 40 -1.16 -5.03 2.46
C VAL A 40 -1.27 -3.61 1.89
N ILE A 41 -2.01 -2.73 2.57
CA ILE A 41 -2.16 -1.32 2.16
C ILE A 41 -0.85 -0.56 2.36
N GLU A 42 -0.13 -0.81 3.46
CA GLU A 42 1.18 -0.19 3.70
C GLU A 42 2.25 -0.70 2.71
N VAL A 43 2.19 -1.97 2.33
CA VAL A 43 3.04 -2.52 1.26
C VAL A 43 2.76 -1.82 -0.07
N ILE A 44 1.49 -1.67 -0.45
CA ILE A 44 1.09 -0.96 -1.68
C ILE A 44 1.61 0.48 -1.66
N LYS A 45 1.40 1.22 -0.55
CA LYS A 45 1.92 2.59 -0.40
C LYS A 45 3.43 2.66 -0.53
N THR A 46 4.14 1.67 0.03
CA THR A 46 5.60 1.59 -0.06
C THR A 46 6.07 1.41 -1.49
N ILE A 47 5.40 0.55 -2.27
CA ILE A 47 5.70 0.35 -3.68
C ILE A 47 5.47 1.65 -4.46
N ILE A 48 4.30 2.26 -4.31
CA ILE A 48 3.94 3.50 -5.04
C ILE A 48 4.91 4.62 -4.69
N ARG A 49 5.21 4.82 -3.40
CA ARG A 49 6.18 5.83 -2.94
C ARG A 49 7.59 5.53 -3.46
N GLY A 50 7.98 4.26 -3.51
CA GLY A 50 9.26 3.83 -4.05
C GLY A 50 9.42 4.20 -5.51
N GLU A 51 8.41 3.90 -6.32
CA GLU A 51 8.38 4.25 -7.75
C GLU A 51 8.38 5.77 -7.97
N GLU A 52 7.58 6.52 -7.20
CA GLU A 52 7.54 7.99 -7.27
C GLU A 52 8.90 8.63 -6.93
N ASN A 53 9.64 8.05 -5.99
CA ASN A 53 10.97 8.53 -5.58
C ASN A 53 12.13 7.91 -6.38
N HIS A 54 11.84 7.18 -7.46
CA HIS A 54 12.85 6.49 -8.29
C HIS A 54 13.77 5.58 -7.49
N MET A 55 13.25 4.95 -6.44
CA MET A 55 13.98 3.95 -5.68
C MET A 55 14.16 2.70 -6.54
N ASP A 56 15.33 2.06 -6.45
CA ASP A 56 15.52 0.78 -7.10
C ASP A 56 14.69 -0.30 -6.40
N SER A 57 14.31 -1.35 -7.15
CA SER A 57 13.44 -2.41 -6.63
C SER A 57 14.01 -3.11 -5.39
N SER A 58 15.35 -3.13 -5.21
CA SER A 58 15.96 -3.73 -4.03
C SER A 58 15.77 -2.85 -2.78
N ALA A 59 15.81 -1.53 -2.93
CA ALA A 59 15.50 -0.59 -1.85
C ALA A 59 14.02 -0.62 -1.46
N ILE A 60 13.12 -0.75 -2.45
CA ILE A 60 11.68 -0.94 -2.20
C ILE A 60 11.46 -2.24 -1.43
N PHE A 61 12.07 -3.34 -1.89
CA PHE A 61 11.96 -4.64 -1.23
C PHE A 61 12.46 -4.62 0.22
N ARG A 62 13.61 -4.00 0.48
CA ARG A 62 14.14 -3.84 1.85
C ARG A 62 13.20 -3.03 2.75
N SER A 63 12.57 -2.00 2.21
CA SER A 63 11.58 -1.19 2.94
C SER A 63 10.35 -2.02 3.33
N ILE A 64 9.89 -2.89 2.42
CA ILE A 64 8.79 -3.83 2.68
C ILE A 64 9.21 -4.87 3.74
N GLN A 65 10.40 -5.48 3.61
CA GLN A 65 10.91 -6.44 4.59
C GLN A 65 11.01 -5.84 5.98
N THR A 66 11.49 -4.60 6.10
CA THR A 66 11.62 -3.89 7.37
C THR A 66 10.26 -3.71 8.06
N GLN A 67 9.21 -3.43 7.29
CA GLN A 67 7.85 -3.32 7.81
C GLN A 67 7.28 -4.67 8.25
N ILE A 68 7.57 -5.75 7.53
CA ILE A 68 7.12 -7.10 7.89
C ILE A 68 7.86 -7.59 9.15
N ILE A 69 9.17 -7.37 9.25
CA ILE A 69 10.03 -7.89 10.33
C ILE A 69 9.81 -7.15 11.65
N HIS A 70 9.59 -5.82 11.65
CA HIS A 70 9.35 -5.06 12.89
C HIS A 70 7.98 -5.31 13.53
N LEU A 71 7.12 -6.12 12.91
CA LEU A 71 5.81 -6.50 13.43
C LEU A 71 5.76 -7.95 13.98
N GLY A 72 6.91 -8.65 14.01
CA GLY A 72 7.07 -10.02 14.51
C GLY A 72 7.70 -10.12 15.89
#